data_AF-A0A9Q1FGC2-F1
#
_entry.id   AF-A0A9Q1FGC2-F1
#
_cell.length_a   1.000
_cell.length_b   1.000
_cell.length_c   1.000
_cell.angle_alpha   90.00
_cell.angle_beta   90.00
_cell.angle_gamma   90.00
#
_symmetry.space_group_name_H-M   'P 1'
#
loop_
_entity.id
_entity.type
_entity.pdbx_description
1 polymer ?
#
loop_
_entity_poly.entity_id
_entity_poly.type
_entity_poly.pdbx_seq_one_letter_code
_entity_poly.pdbx_strand_id
1 'polypeptide(L)'
;MDKYYRGAVGALLVYDIAKHLTYESVERWLKELRDHADNNIVIMLVGNKSDLRHLRAVPTDEARAFAEKNNLSFRDVSLGLDQCGRGFQEHPLR
;
A
#
# COMPACT_ATOMS: atom_id res chain seq x y z
N MET A 1 -15.45 -5.49 25.04
CA MET A 1 -15.75 -5.41 23.61
C MET A 1 -14.91 -4.31 22.97
N ASP A 2 -13.71 -4.73 22.61
CA ASP A 2 -13.00 -4.42 21.35
C ASP A 2 -12.91 -2.97 20.89
N LYS A 3 -11.93 -2.26 21.45
CA LYS A 3 -11.39 -0.98 20.95
C LYS A 3 -10.37 -1.16 19.82
N TYR A 4 -10.46 -2.20 19.01
CA TYR A 4 -9.53 -2.36 17.86
C TYR A 4 -9.94 -1.53 16.64
N TYR A 5 -11.13 -0.93 16.64
CA TYR A 5 -11.68 -0.16 15.50
C TYR A 5 -12.00 1.31 15.81
N ARG A 6 -11.65 1.84 17.00
CA ARG A 6 -11.76 3.29 17.27
C ARG A 6 -10.45 3.98 16.86
N GLY A 7 -10.29 4.23 15.56
CA GLY A 7 -9.21 5.12 15.06
C GLY A 7 -8.49 4.68 13.79
N ALA A 8 -8.92 3.59 13.13
CA ALA A 8 -8.39 3.28 11.81
C ALA A 8 -9.00 4.25 10.77
N VAL A 9 -8.30 5.35 10.52
CA VAL A 9 -8.64 6.38 9.50
C VAL A 9 -8.28 5.91 8.08
N GLY A 10 -7.72 4.70 7.92
CA GLY A 10 -7.30 4.19 6.63
C GLY A 10 -7.12 2.68 6.51
N ALA A 11 -7.05 2.20 5.26
CA ALA A 11 -6.84 0.82 4.87
C ALA A 11 -5.57 0.67 4.01
N LEU A 12 -4.87 -0.45 4.18
CA LEU A 12 -3.66 -0.80 3.42
C LEU A 12 -3.99 -1.93 2.45
N LEU A 13 -3.84 -1.71 1.14
CA LEU A 13 -3.92 -2.77 0.13
C LEU A 13 -2.51 -3.21 -0.18
N VAL A 14 -2.15 -4.42 0.24
CA VAL A 14 -0.82 -4.96 0.04
C VAL A 14 -0.83 -5.98 -1.09
N TYR A 15 0.04 -5.83 -2.08
CA TYR A 15 0.28 -6.83 -3.14
C TYR A 15 1.76 -7.20 -3.19
N ASP A 16 2.08 -8.34 -3.81
CA ASP A 16 3.46 -8.80 -3.99
C ASP A 16 3.98 -8.33 -5.36
N ILE A 17 5.05 -7.52 -5.38
CA ILE A 17 5.59 -6.96 -6.63
C ILE A 17 6.09 -8.03 -7.61
N ALA A 18 6.41 -9.23 -7.12
CA ALA A 18 6.88 -10.35 -7.94
C ALA A 18 5.73 -11.22 -8.46
N LYS A 19 4.48 -10.99 -8.03
CA LYS A 19 3.31 -11.80 -8.40
C LYS A 19 2.17 -10.95 -8.93
N HIS A 20 2.04 -10.88 -10.26
CA HIS A 20 0.98 -10.12 -10.92
C HIS A 20 -0.44 -10.54 -10.47
N LEU A 21 -0.68 -11.83 -10.23
CA LEU A 21 -1.97 -12.34 -9.72
C LEU A 21 -2.42 -11.66 -8.41
N THR A 22 -1.48 -11.27 -7.55
CA THR A 22 -1.81 -10.57 -6.30
C THR A 22 -2.21 -9.12 -6.55
N TYR A 23 -1.71 -8.51 -7.63
CA TYR A 23 -2.08 -7.18 -8.06
C TYR A 23 -3.47 -7.15 -8.69
N GLU A 24 -3.84 -8.15 -9.50
CA GLU A 24 -5.22 -8.27 -10.01
C GLU A 24 -6.26 -8.36 -8.88
N SER A 25 -5.88 -8.97 -7.76
CA SER A 25 -6.73 -9.01 -6.57
C SER A 25 -6.93 -7.62 -5.97
N VAL A 26 -5.95 -6.70 -6.02
CA VAL A 26 -6.05 -5.35 -5.43
C VAL A 26 -7.27 -4.60 -5.91
N GLU A 27 -7.61 -4.68 -7.20
CA GLU A 27 -8.76 -3.97 -7.75
C GLU A 27 -10.08 -4.43 -7.13
N ARG A 28 -10.23 -5.75 -6.97
CA ARG A 28 -11.39 -6.34 -6.30
C ARG A 28 -11.46 -5.87 -4.84
N TRP A 29 -10.34 -5.89 -4.12
CA TRP A 29 -10.30 -5.51 -2.71
C TRP A 29 -10.57 -4.01 -2.52
N LEU A 30 -10.10 -3.16 -3.46
CA LEU A 30 -10.41 -1.74 -3.48
C LEU A 30 -11.92 -1.51 -3.63
N LYS A 31 -12.56 -2.25 -4.53
CA LYS A 31 -14.00 -2.16 -4.73
C LYS A 31 -14.76 -2.58 -3.47
N GLU A 32 -14.38 -3.71 -2.86
CA GLU A 32 -14.99 -4.20 -1.63
C GLU A 32 -14.82 -3.20 -0.47
N LEU A 33 -13.63 -2.58 -0.36
CA LEU A 33 -13.38 -1.53 0.63
C LEU A 33 -14.24 -0.29 0.39
N ARG A 34 -14.35 0.18 -0.85
CA ARG A 34 -15.19 1.35 -1.16
C ARG A 34 -16.69 1.10 -0.98
N ASP A 35 -17.13 -0.15 -1.16
CA ASP A 35 -18.53 -0.54 -0.98
C ASP A 35 -18.93 -0.60 0.50
N HIS A 36 -18.01 -1.02 1.37
CA HIS A 36 -18.28 -1.23 2.80
C HIS A 36 -17.75 -0.16 3.74
N ALA A 37 -16.81 0.69 3.30
CA ALA A 37 -16.20 1.72 4.15
C ALA A 37 -16.81 3.11 3.92
N ASP A 38 -16.71 3.96 4.93
CA ASP A 38 -17.05 5.37 4.83
C ASP A 38 -16.24 6.07 3.73
N ASN A 39 -16.86 7.02 3.03
CA ASN A 39 -16.23 7.83 1.98
C ASN A 39 -14.98 8.60 2.42
N ASN A 40 -14.70 8.68 3.73
CA ASN A 40 -13.54 9.37 4.29
C ASN A 40 -12.38 8.42 4.65
N ILE A 41 -12.41 7.16 4.22
CA ILE A 41 -11.30 6.23 4.46
C ILE A 41 -10.09 6.56 3.58
N VAL A 42 -8.91 6.71 4.19
CA VAL A 42 -7.66 6.88 3.44
C VAL A 42 -7.15 5.51 3.02
N ILE A 43 -7.01 5.26 1.72
CA ILE A 43 -6.57 3.97 1.21
C ILE A 43 -5.14 4.10 0.64
N MET A 44 -4.26 3.19 1.05
CA MET A 44 -2.86 3.16 0.61
C MET A 44 -2.52 1.81 -0.04
N LEU A 45 -2.05 1.86 -1.29
CA LEU A 45 -1.52 0.74 -2.04
C LEU A 45 -0.04 0.51 -1.68
N VAL A 46 0.30 -0.72 -1.33
CA VAL A 46 1.60 -1.12 -0.83
C VAL A 46 2.14 -2.29 -1.65
N GLY A 47 3.24 -2.06 -2.37
CA GLY A 47 3.96 -3.11 -3.09
C GLY A 47 4.97 -3.79 -2.16
N ASN A 48 4.64 -4.99 -1.68
CA ASN A 48 5.51 -5.79 -0.83
C ASN A 48 6.61 -6.50 -1.63
N LYS A 49 7.74 -6.78 -0.95
CA LYS A 49 8.97 -7.41 -1.47
C LYS A 49 9.73 -6.54 -2.46
N SER A 50 9.83 -5.24 -2.18
CA SER A 50 10.56 -4.32 -3.06
C SER A 50 12.04 -4.69 -3.29
N ASP A 51 12.62 -5.58 -2.49
CA ASP A 51 13.97 -6.14 -2.69
C ASP A 51 14.07 -7.00 -3.97
N LEU A 52 12.95 -7.60 -4.39
CA LEU A 52 12.85 -8.42 -5.60
C LEU A 52 12.61 -7.59 -6.86
N ARG A 53 13.19 -6.39 -6.97
CA ARG A 53 13.03 -5.51 -8.14
C ARG A 53 13.36 -6.21 -9.47
N HIS A 54 14.31 -7.13 -9.42
CA HIS A 54 14.77 -7.93 -10.55
C HIS A 54 13.76 -9.03 -10.97
N LEU A 55 12.85 -9.44 -10.09
CA LEU A 55 11.75 -10.37 -10.38
C LEU A 55 10.40 -9.65 -10.45
N ARG A 56 10.41 -8.33 -10.61
CA ARG A 56 9.20 -7.52 -10.59
C ARG A 56 8.31 -7.89 -11.78
N ALA A 57 7.11 -8.39 -11.46
CA ALA A 57 6.06 -8.70 -12.42
C ALA A 57 5.08 -7.53 -12.62
N VAL A 58 5.03 -6.58 -11.68
CA VAL A 58 4.16 -5.40 -11.74
C VAL A 58 5.03 -4.14 -11.82
N PRO A 59 5.06 -3.43 -12.96
CA PRO A 59 5.78 -2.16 -13.09
C PRO A 59 5.35 -1.15 -12.03
N THR A 60 6.30 -0.40 -11.43
CA THR A 60 5.96 0.68 -10.49
C THR A 60 5.10 1.74 -11.15
N ASP A 61 5.34 2.04 -12.43
CA ASP A 61 4.56 3.03 -13.18
C ASP A 61 3.09 2.62 -13.26
N GLU A 62 2.81 1.35 -13.55
CA GLU A 62 1.45 0.80 -13.59
C GLU A 62 0.76 0.91 -12.21
N ALA A 63 1.44 0.47 -11.14
CA ALA A 63 0.90 0.53 -9.79
C ALA A 63 0.68 1.98 -9.31
N ARG A 64 1.57 2.90 -9.68
CA ARG A 64 1.47 4.32 -9.39
C ARG A 64 0.31 4.95 -10.16
N ALA A 65 0.18 4.69 -11.46
CA ALA A 65 -0.93 5.17 -12.27
C ALA A 65 -2.28 4.65 -11.75
N PHE A 66 -2.33 3.39 -11.30
CA PHE A 66 -3.51 2.84 -10.63
C PHE A 66 -3.84 3.57 -9.33
N ALA A 67 -2.84 3.89 -8.51
CA ALA A 67 -3.02 4.65 -7.29
C ALA A 67 -3.50 6.08 -7.57
N GLU A 68 -2.86 6.81 -8.50
CA GLU A 68 -3.26 8.17 -8.90
C GLU A 68 -4.69 8.19 -9.45
N LYS A 69 -5.05 7.24 -10.32
CA LYS A 69 -6.41 7.10 -10.88
C LYS A 69 -7.48 6.86 -9.80
N ASN A 70 -7.12 6.13 -8.75
CA ASN A 70 -8.02 5.76 -7.66
C ASN A 70 -7.89 6.66 -6.42
N ASN A 71 -7.13 7.75 -6.49
CA ASN A 71 -6.84 8.63 -5.34
C ASN A 71 -6.28 7.88 -4.13
N LEU A 72 -5.39 6.91 -4.37
CA LEU A 72 -4.72 6.12 -3.34
C LEU A 72 -3.29 6.65 -3.14
N SER A 73 -2.79 6.54 -1.92
CA SER A 73 -1.35 6.70 -1.68
C SER A 73 -0.61 5.45 -2.12
N PHE A 74 0.57 5.57 -2.75
CA PHE A 74 1.38 4.41 -3.16
C PHE A 74 2.74 4.38 -2.45
N ARG A 75 3.17 3.19 -2.01
CA ARG A 75 4.54 2.96 -1.54
C ARG A 75 5.00 1.52 -1.79
N ASP A 76 6.17 1.37 -2.37
CA ASP A 76 6.90 0.09 -2.36
C ASP A 76 7.55 -0.12 -0.98
N VAL A 77 7.36 -1.29 -0.38
CA VAL A 77 7.99 -1.68 0.89
C VAL A 77 8.68 -3.03 0.76
N SER A 78 9.78 -3.16 1.50
CA SER A 78 10.50 -4.41 1.66
C SER A 78 10.14 -4.99 3.03
N LEU A 79 9.25 -5.99 3.11
CA LEU A 79 9.06 -6.77 4.35
C LEU A 79 10.18 -7.81 4.48
N GLY A 80 11.43 -7.34 4.46
CA GLY A 80 12.53 -8.00 5.15
C GLY A 80 12.49 -7.51 6.60
N LEU A 81 12.76 -8.39 7.56
CA LEU A 81 12.76 -8.15 9.00
C LEU A 81 13.74 -7.05 9.52
N ASP A 82 14.22 -6.13 8.67
CA ASP A 82 15.20 -5.11 9.06
C ASP A 82 15.18 -3.84 8.19
N GLN A 83 14.12 -3.02 8.28
CA GLN A 83 14.24 -1.58 7.94
C GLN A 83 13.63 -0.67 9.00
N CYS A 84 13.73 -1.07 10.28
CA CYS A 84 13.39 -0.21 11.42
C CYS A 84 14.41 0.95 11.63
N GLY A 85 15.43 1.10 10.78
CA GLY A 85 16.55 2.02 11.03
C GLY A 85 16.73 3.22 10.11
N ARG A 86 16.13 3.27 8.90
CA ARG A 86 16.44 4.36 7.95
C ARG A 86 15.22 4.83 7.16
N GLY A 87 14.67 5.97 7.55
CA GLY A 87 13.65 6.67 6.76
C GLY A 87 12.94 7.82 7.47
N PHE A 88 13.03 7.91 8.80
CA PHE A 88 12.58 9.07 9.57
C PHE A 88 13.80 9.94 9.92
N GLN A 89 14.53 10.42 8.91
CA GLN A 89 15.45 11.52 9.16
C GLN A 89 14.59 12.78 9.21
N GLU A 90 14.34 13.21 10.44
CA GLU A 90 13.65 14.43 10.81
C GLU A 90 14.15 15.59 9.97
N HIS A 91 13.23 16.34 9.36
CA HIS A 91 13.50 17.72 8.95
C HIS A 91 13.91 18.50 10.21
N PRO A 92 15.16 18.97 10.34
CA PRO A 92 15.43 20.01 11.33
C PRO A 92 14.79 21.28 10.78
N LEU A 93 13.72 21.73 11.42
CA LEU A 93 13.31 23.12 11.34
C LEU A 93 14.50 23.99 11.78
N ARG A 94 15.10 24.69 10.82
CA ARG A 94 15.93 25.86 11.08
C ARG A 94 15.70 26.89 10.01
#